data_AF-X1ARH9-F1
#
_entry.id   AF-X1ARH9-F1
#
_cell.length_a   1.000
_cell.length_b   1.000
_cell.length_c   1.000
_cell.angle_alpha   90.00
_cell.angle_beta   90.00
_cell.angle_gamma   90.00
#
_symmetry.space_group_name_H-M   'P 1'
#
loop_
_entity.id
_entity.type
_entity.pdbx_description
1 polymer ?
#
loop_
_entity_poly.entity_id
_entity_poly.type
_entity_poly.pdbx_seq_one_letter_code
_entity_poly.pdbx_strand_id
1 'polypeptide(L)'
;ALSTLNSTLIDAWNANFASFEEKMEDLQSLIAELDEIHEFSQLRAIVVSPSEAYVAETFGIQIDAVLQIGEITISGVQLLEVQTSLRNGSVQLILGSDVAQFQTGGEYAYQLQADNGGTLIWWKTVFYPDADYFSMMTFNLGALVSGLEGRSGSLGDQTVNIGLLALSLVLGFIALIEAVLLIQRARAE
;
A
#
# COMPACT_ATOMS: atom_id res chain seq x y z
N ALA A 1 -12.39 -31.76 -14.06
CA ALA A 1 -13.79 -31.28 -14.06
C ALA A 1 -14.23 -30.82 -15.44
N LEU A 2 -13.49 -29.95 -16.13
CA LEU A 2 -13.83 -29.55 -17.51
C LEU A 2 -13.59 -30.71 -18.50
N SER A 3 -12.45 -31.39 -18.43
CA SER A 3 -12.12 -32.57 -19.25
C SER A 3 -13.18 -33.67 -19.25
N THR A 4 -13.89 -33.84 -18.13
CA THR A 4 -15.00 -34.79 -17.98
C THR A 4 -16.31 -34.33 -18.59
N LEU A 5 -16.48 -33.02 -18.82
CA LEU A 5 -17.67 -32.41 -19.43
C LEU A 5 -17.60 -32.37 -20.96
N ASN A 6 -16.41 -32.19 -21.54
CA ASN A 6 -16.25 -32.25 -23.00
C ASN A 6 -14.85 -32.75 -23.40
N SER A 7 -14.75 -34.02 -23.77
CA SER A 7 -13.47 -34.64 -24.10
C SER A 7 -12.84 -34.15 -25.40
N THR A 8 -13.56 -33.42 -26.25
CA THR A 8 -13.00 -32.92 -27.53
C THR A 8 -12.21 -31.63 -27.37
N LEU A 9 -12.30 -30.95 -26.22
CA LEU A 9 -11.59 -29.70 -25.93
C LEU A 9 -10.39 -29.90 -24.98
N ILE A 10 -10.04 -31.14 -24.67
CA ILE A 10 -9.00 -31.47 -23.69
C ILE A 10 -7.66 -30.78 -24.03
N ASP A 11 -7.22 -30.85 -25.28
CA ASP A 11 -5.93 -30.27 -25.67
C ASP A 11 -5.91 -28.75 -25.50
N ALA A 12 -7.02 -28.07 -25.85
CA ALA A 12 -7.15 -26.64 -25.67
C ALA A 12 -7.17 -26.23 -24.18
N TRP A 13 -7.88 -27.00 -23.34
CA TRP A 13 -7.89 -26.74 -21.90
C TRP A 13 -6.55 -27.01 -21.24
N ASN A 14 -5.84 -28.07 -21.65
CA ASN A 14 -4.50 -28.36 -21.15
C ASN A 14 -3.51 -27.26 -21.53
N ALA A 15 -3.56 -26.77 -22.77
CA ALA A 15 -2.71 -25.66 -23.20
C ALA A 15 -3.00 -24.37 -22.42
N ASN A 16 -4.28 -24.03 -22.22
CA ASN A 16 -4.67 -22.86 -21.43
C ASN A 16 -4.29 -23.00 -19.95
N PHE A 17 -4.41 -24.21 -19.40
CA PHE A 17 -4.04 -24.47 -18.01
C PHE A 17 -2.52 -24.38 -17.81
N ALA A 18 -1.72 -24.94 -18.72
CA ALA A 18 -0.27 -24.79 -18.68
C ALA A 18 0.16 -23.32 -18.77
N SER A 19 -0.47 -22.52 -19.63
CA SER A 19 -0.21 -21.07 -19.69
C SER A 19 -0.61 -20.33 -18.41
N PHE A 20 -1.67 -20.79 -17.73
CA PHE A 20 -2.06 -20.25 -16.43
C PHE A 20 -1.06 -20.62 -15.33
N GLU A 21 -0.55 -21.85 -15.32
CA GLU A 21 0.49 -22.30 -14.38
C GLU A 21 1.77 -21.48 -14.54
N GLU A 22 2.24 -21.28 -15.78
CA GLU A 22 3.43 -20.44 -16.07
C GLU A 22 3.27 -19.02 -15.51
N LYS A 23 2.14 -18.36 -15.77
CA LYS A 23 1.86 -17.02 -15.22
C LYS A 23 1.78 -16.99 -13.69
N MET A 24 1.35 -18.08 -13.07
CA MET A 24 1.31 -18.20 -11.61
C MET A 24 2.72 -18.34 -11.03
N GLU A 25 3.58 -19.13 -11.67
CA GLU A 25 4.99 -19.26 -11.29
C GLU A 25 5.73 -17.92 -11.42
N ASP A 26 5.48 -17.17 -12.50
CA ASP A 26 6.02 -15.82 -12.68
C ASP A 26 5.57 -14.87 -11.57
N LEU A 27 4.27 -14.86 -11.23
CA LEU A 27 3.73 -14.02 -10.16
C LEU A 27 4.31 -14.41 -8.80
N GLN A 28 4.43 -15.70 -8.49
CA GLN A 28 5.04 -16.17 -7.25
C GLN A 28 6.51 -15.78 -7.14
N SER A 29 7.25 -15.88 -8.25
CA SER A 29 8.65 -15.47 -8.31
C SER A 29 8.80 -13.96 -8.05
N LEU A 30 7.93 -13.14 -8.66
CA LEU A 30 7.90 -11.70 -8.41
C LEU A 30 7.57 -11.36 -6.94
N ILE A 31 6.60 -12.06 -6.34
CA ILE A 31 6.26 -11.89 -4.92
C ILE A 31 7.48 -12.24 -4.05
N ALA A 32 8.15 -13.36 -4.32
CA ALA A 32 9.30 -13.80 -3.54
C ALA A 32 10.49 -12.82 -3.65
N GLU A 33 10.77 -12.30 -4.85
CA GLU A 33 11.83 -11.31 -5.07
C GLU A 33 11.57 -10.02 -4.29
N LEU A 34 10.33 -9.51 -4.34
CA LEU A 34 9.97 -8.29 -3.61
C LEU A 34 9.89 -8.53 -2.10
N ASP A 35 9.51 -9.73 -1.66
CA ASP A 35 9.51 -10.09 -0.24
C ASP A 35 10.94 -10.15 0.32
N GLU A 36 11.92 -10.65 -0.44
CA GLU A 36 13.32 -10.66 -0.01
C GLU A 36 13.86 -9.23 0.25
N ILE A 37 13.34 -8.24 -0.49
CA ILE A 37 13.75 -6.83 -0.36
C ILE A 37 13.00 -6.13 0.76
N HIS A 38 11.69 -6.35 0.86
CA HIS A 38 10.80 -5.57 1.73
C HIS A 38 10.33 -6.31 3.00
N GLU A 39 10.64 -7.60 3.11
CA GLU A 39 10.29 -8.49 4.23
C GLU A 39 8.81 -8.42 4.61
N PHE A 40 7.91 -8.24 3.64
CA PHE A 40 6.49 -8.03 3.91
C PHE A 40 5.81 -9.28 4.48
N SER A 41 6.32 -10.48 4.20
CA SER A 41 5.84 -11.73 4.78
C SER A 41 6.07 -11.84 6.29
N GLN A 42 6.96 -11.02 6.86
CA GLN A 42 7.18 -10.94 8.30
C GLN A 42 6.29 -9.89 8.98
N LEU A 43 5.54 -9.12 8.19
CA LEU A 43 4.70 -8.05 8.73
C LEU A 43 3.38 -8.58 9.25
N ARG A 44 2.86 -7.86 10.23
CA ARG A 44 1.55 -8.09 10.83
C ARG A 44 0.62 -6.96 10.45
N ALA A 45 -0.61 -7.34 10.13
CA ALA A 45 -1.61 -6.44 9.59
C ALA A 45 -2.95 -6.56 10.32
N ILE A 46 -3.68 -5.45 10.30
CA ILE A 46 -5.12 -5.43 10.56
C ILE A 46 -5.82 -5.25 9.22
N VAL A 47 -6.90 -6.00 8.99
CA VAL A 47 -7.73 -5.83 7.80
C VAL A 47 -9.04 -5.12 8.13
N VAL A 48 -9.61 -4.40 7.17
CA VAL A 48 -10.90 -3.74 7.35
C VAL A 48 -12.04 -4.76 7.31
N SER A 49 -11.99 -5.69 6.37
CA SER A 49 -12.99 -6.73 6.09
C SER A 49 -12.33 -8.11 5.91
N PRO A 50 -13.02 -9.22 6.21
CA PRO A 50 -12.48 -10.57 6.06
C PRO A 50 -11.98 -10.91 4.65
N SER A 51 -12.59 -10.33 3.61
CA SER A 51 -12.19 -10.58 2.22
C SER A 51 -10.75 -10.17 1.92
N GLU A 52 -10.24 -9.17 2.64
CA GLU A 52 -8.88 -8.65 2.44
C GLU A 52 -7.82 -9.55 3.06
N ALA A 53 -8.19 -10.34 4.09
CA ALA A 53 -7.27 -11.27 4.74
C ALA A 53 -6.71 -12.29 3.74
N TYR A 54 -7.53 -12.79 2.81
CA TYR A 54 -7.07 -13.76 1.80
C TYR A 54 -5.98 -13.21 0.88
N VAL A 55 -6.08 -11.94 0.50
CA VAL A 55 -5.06 -11.29 -0.33
C VAL A 55 -3.77 -11.11 0.48
N ALA A 56 -3.88 -10.73 1.75
CA ALA A 56 -2.74 -10.57 2.64
C ALA A 56 -1.99 -11.88 2.90
N GLU A 57 -2.73 -12.95 3.18
CA GLU A 57 -2.18 -14.28 3.39
C GLU A 57 -1.47 -14.80 2.13
N THR A 58 -1.92 -14.41 0.94
CA THR A 58 -1.25 -14.76 -0.32
C THR A 58 0.15 -14.12 -0.43
N PHE A 59 0.36 -12.97 0.21
CA PHE A 59 1.67 -12.32 0.34
C PHE A 59 2.43 -12.74 1.60
N GLY A 60 1.93 -13.73 2.35
CA GLY A 60 2.54 -14.21 3.59
C GLY A 60 2.34 -13.29 4.80
N ILE A 61 1.54 -12.22 4.69
CA ILE A 61 1.30 -11.26 5.77
C ILE A 61 0.38 -11.88 6.82
N GLN A 62 0.76 -11.78 8.09
CA GLN A 62 -0.05 -12.29 9.20
C GLN A 62 -1.16 -11.30 9.58
N ILE A 63 -2.40 -11.78 9.66
CA ILE A 63 -3.54 -10.98 10.08
C ILE A 63 -3.83 -11.14 11.57
N ASP A 64 -3.85 -10.02 12.29
CA ASP A 64 -4.06 -9.97 13.74
C ASP A 64 -5.50 -9.66 14.13
N ALA A 65 -6.20 -8.84 13.33
CA ALA A 65 -7.57 -8.44 13.59
C ALA A 65 -8.31 -8.03 12.32
N VAL A 66 -9.65 -8.05 12.41
CA VAL A 66 -10.57 -7.56 11.40
C VAL A 66 -11.41 -6.44 12.02
N LEU A 67 -11.47 -5.26 11.38
CA LEU A 67 -12.17 -4.10 11.94
C LEU A 67 -13.70 -4.21 11.82
N GLN A 68 -14.19 -4.82 10.75
CA GLN A 68 -15.61 -4.94 10.47
C GLN A 68 -15.96 -6.27 9.81
N ILE A 69 -17.05 -6.90 10.29
CA ILE A 69 -17.64 -8.11 9.70
C ILE A 69 -19.12 -7.82 9.44
N GLY A 70 -19.49 -7.58 8.19
CA GLY A 70 -20.85 -7.14 7.86
C GLY A 70 -21.15 -5.79 8.51
N GLU A 71 -22.23 -5.68 9.28
CA GLU A 71 -22.57 -4.47 10.04
C GLU A 71 -21.93 -4.42 11.45
N ILE A 72 -21.17 -5.46 11.82
CA ILE A 72 -20.61 -5.60 13.16
C ILE A 72 -19.18 -5.06 13.16
N THR A 73 -18.93 -4.04 13.98
CA THR A 73 -17.59 -3.49 14.20
C THR A 73 -16.87 -4.26 15.30
N ILE A 74 -15.54 -4.16 15.29
CA ILE A 74 -14.65 -4.67 16.34
C ILE A 74 -15.09 -4.20 17.74
N SER A 75 -14.94 -5.08 18.74
CA SER A 75 -15.29 -4.73 20.12
C SER A 75 -14.32 -3.70 20.71
N GLY A 76 -14.77 -2.92 21.70
CA GLY A 76 -13.92 -1.88 22.32
C GLY A 76 -12.63 -2.42 22.96
N VAL A 77 -12.64 -3.65 23.48
CA VAL A 77 -11.44 -4.30 24.05
C VAL A 77 -10.44 -4.62 22.94
N GLN A 78 -10.90 -5.27 21.87
CA GLN A 78 -10.05 -5.60 20.72
C GLN A 78 -9.54 -4.35 19.99
N LEU A 79 -10.34 -3.28 19.97
CA LEU A 79 -9.90 -1.99 19.43
C LEU A 79 -8.72 -1.43 20.22
N LEU A 80 -8.76 -1.47 21.56
CA LEU A 80 -7.65 -1.02 22.40
C LEU A 80 -6.38 -1.86 22.17
N GLU A 81 -6.54 -3.17 21.98
CA GLU A 81 -5.42 -4.07 21.62
C GLU A 81 -4.82 -3.66 20.27
N VAL A 82 -5.66 -3.50 19.24
CA VAL A 82 -5.26 -3.01 17.91
C VAL A 82 -4.51 -1.68 17.99
N GLN A 83 -5.05 -0.69 18.70
CA GLN A 83 -4.41 0.62 18.87
C GLN A 83 -3.07 0.53 19.61
N THR A 84 -2.96 -0.39 20.56
CA THR A 84 -1.71 -0.64 21.31
C THR A 84 -0.68 -1.30 20.40
N SER A 85 -1.11 -2.28 19.60
CA SER A 85 -0.26 -3.01 18.64
C SER A 85 0.26 -2.13 17.51
N LEU A 86 -0.55 -1.19 17.03
CA LEU A 86 -0.11 -0.17 16.06
C LEU A 86 0.93 0.78 16.69
N ARG A 87 0.66 1.30 17.90
CA ARG A 87 1.55 2.24 18.60
C ARG A 87 2.89 1.64 18.99
N ASN A 88 2.90 0.39 19.43
CA ASN A 88 4.14 -0.30 19.82
C ASN A 88 4.87 -0.93 18.62
N GLY A 89 4.31 -0.84 17.41
CA GLY A 89 4.91 -1.34 16.17
C GLY A 89 4.87 -2.85 15.99
N SER A 90 4.14 -3.60 16.84
CA SER A 90 3.94 -5.04 16.64
C SER A 90 3.01 -5.35 15.48
N VAL A 91 2.11 -4.43 15.14
CA VAL A 91 1.37 -4.39 13.87
C VAL A 91 1.83 -3.18 13.08
N GLN A 92 2.20 -3.39 11.82
CA GLN A 92 2.75 -2.32 10.98
C GLN A 92 1.77 -1.86 9.91
N LEU A 93 0.83 -2.73 9.52
CA LEU A 93 -0.04 -2.51 8.35
C LEU A 93 -1.51 -2.42 8.75
N ILE A 94 -2.23 -1.57 8.02
CA ILE A 94 -3.68 -1.55 7.96
C ILE A 94 -4.03 -1.77 6.49
N LEU A 95 -4.77 -2.83 6.20
CA LEU A 95 -5.08 -3.26 4.85
C LEU A 95 -6.58 -3.17 4.64
N GLY A 96 -6.99 -2.51 3.56
CA GLY A 96 -8.39 -2.37 3.22
C GLY A 96 -8.63 -2.54 1.73
N SER A 97 -9.85 -2.85 1.34
CA SER A 97 -10.25 -2.87 -0.06
C SER A 97 -10.78 -1.52 -0.53
N ASP A 98 -10.75 -1.31 -1.84
CA ASP A 98 -11.36 -0.17 -2.50
C ASP A 98 -12.88 -0.07 -2.27
N VAL A 99 -13.53 -1.18 -1.91
CA VAL A 99 -14.93 -1.19 -1.47
C VAL A 99 -15.03 -0.78 0.00
N ALA A 100 -14.22 -1.38 0.87
CA ALA A 100 -14.25 -1.10 2.30
C ALA A 100 -13.84 0.34 2.65
N GLN A 101 -13.06 0.99 1.78
CA GLN A 101 -12.70 2.40 1.89
C GLN A 101 -13.92 3.32 2.01
N PHE A 102 -15.06 2.95 1.39
CA PHE A 102 -16.29 3.74 1.41
C PHE A 102 -17.30 3.26 2.45
N GLN A 103 -16.89 2.36 3.34
CA GLN A 103 -17.70 1.83 4.43
C GLN A 103 -17.19 2.38 5.77
N THR A 104 -17.99 2.18 6.83
CA THR A 104 -17.64 2.60 8.20
C THR A 104 -16.28 2.07 8.66
N GLY A 105 -15.94 0.83 8.30
CA GLY A 105 -14.65 0.21 8.59
C GLY A 105 -13.48 0.95 7.93
N GLY A 106 -13.71 1.52 6.73
CA GLY A 106 -12.71 2.33 6.06
C GLY A 106 -12.48 3.68 6.75
N GLU A 107 -13.54 4.34 7.21
CA GLU A 107 -13.43 5.54 8.04
C GLU A 107 -12.65 5.27 9.34
N TYR A 108 -12.91 4.12 9.98
CA TYR A 108 -12.16 3.68 11.15
C TYR A 108 -10.69 3.41 10.84
N ALA A 109 -10.37 2.80 9.71
CA ALA A 109 -9.00 2.55 9.29
C ALA A 109 -8.20 3.86 9.12
N TYR A 110 -8.83 4.89 8.53
CA TYR A 110 -8.21 6.23 8.44
C TYR A 110 -7.95 6.84 9.82
N GLN A 111 -8.93 6.78 10.73
CA GLN A 111 -8.78 7.31 12.08
C GLN A 111 -7.67 6.57 12.86
N LEU A 112 -7.66 5.24 12.80
CA LEU A 112 -6.63 4.41 13.44
C LEU A 112 -5.23 4.74 12.91
N GLN A 113 -5.09 4.90 11.59
CA GLN A 113 -3.81 5.26 11.00
C GLN A 113 -3.35 6.65 11.45
N ALA A 114 -4.26 7.64 11.50
CA ALA A 114 -3.96 9.00 11.92
C ALA A 114 -3.58 9.09 13.41
N ASP A 115 -4.28 8.35 14.28
CA ASP A 115 -4.14 8.46 15.73
C ASP A 115 -3.06 7.52 16.30
N ASN A 116 -2.80 6.39 15.65
CA ASN A 116 -1.96 5.32 16.19
C ASN A 116 -0.80 4.93 15.28
N GLY A 117 -0.75 5.47 14.06
CA GLY A 117 0.29 5.17 13.07
C GLY A 117 0.02 3.88 12.30
N GLY A 118 1.08 3.35 11.70
CA GLY A 118 0.99 2.25 10.74
C GLY A 118 0.87 2.73 9.29
N THR A 119 1.00 1.78 8.37
CA THR A 119 0.89 2.03 6.93
C THR A 119 -0.48 1.55 6.46
N LEU A 120 -1.31 2.47 5.97
CA LEU A 120 -2.61 2.15 5.40
C LEU A 120 -2.48 1.91 3.90
N ILE A 121 -2.88 0.73 3.43
CA ILE A 121 -2.84 0.32 2.02
C ILE A 121 -4.24 -0.08 1.58
N TRP A 122 -4.64 0.41 0.40
CA TRP A 122 -5.90 0.10 -0.24
C TRP A 122 -5.68 -0.83 -1.44
N TRP A 123 -6.27 -2.01 -1.41
CA TRP A 123 -6.22 -3.00 -2.47
C TRP A 123 -7.44 -2.99 -3.35
N LYS A 124 -7.26 -3.47 -4.57
CA LYS A 124 -8.34 -3.78 -5.49
C LYS A 124 -8.91 -5.14 -5.19
N THR A 125 -10.21 -5.18 -4.91
CA THR A 125 -10.98 -6.42 -4.71
C THR A 125 -12.11 -6.59 -5.73
N VAL A 126 -12.49 -5.52 -6.43
CA VAL A 126 -13.50 -5.56 -7.49
C VAL A 126 -12.85 -5.88 -8.82
N PHE A 127 -13.23 -7.02 -9.40
CA PHE A 127 -12.91 -7.34 -10.79
C PHE A 127 -13.72 -6.45 -11.73
N TYR A 128 -13.02 -5.82 -12.69
CA TYR A 128 -13.63 -5.18 -13.85
C TYR A 128 -13.36 -6.03 -15.10
N PRO A 129 -14.19 -5.91 -16.16
CA PRO A 129 -14.17 -6.85 -17.29
C PRO A 129 -12.81 -7.03 -17.98
N ASP A 130 -11.95 -6.02 -17.91
CA ASP A 130 -10.64 -5.98 -18.56
C ASP A 130 -9.46 -6.31 -17.62
N ALA A 131 -9.72 -6.57 -16.33
CA ALA A 131 -8.68 -6.99 -15.38
C ALA A 131 -8.66 -8.51 -15.24
N ASP A 132 -7.52 -9.11 -15.57
CA ASP A 132 -7.23 -10.48 -15.17
C ASP A 132 -6.69 -10.54 -13.73
N TYR A 133 -6.73 -11.74 -13.16
CA TYR A 133 -6.26 -12.01 -11.81
C TYR A 133 -4.80 -11.55 -11.60
N PHE A 134 -3.93 -11.83 -12.58
CA PHE A 134 -2.50 -11.52 -12.49
C PHE A 134 -2.27 -10.01 -12.44
N SER A 135 -2.93 -9.23 -13.29
CA SER A 135 -2.84 -7.77 -13.28
C SER A 135 -3.29 -7.19 -11.94
N MET A 136 -4.37 -7.72 -11.37
CA MET A 136 -4.89 -7.27 -10.08
C MET A 136 -3.95 -7.61 -8.92
N MET A 137 -3.38 -8.81 -8.90
CA MET A 137 -2.41 -9.21 -7.87
C MET A 137 -1.12 -8.42 -7.98
N THR A 138 -0.59 -8.22 -9.18
CA THR A 138 0.59 -7.38 -9.43
C THR A 138 0.34 -5.93 -9.02
N PHE A 139 -0.87 -5.40 -9.29
CA PHE A 139 -1.25 -4.06 -8.83
C PHE A 139 -1.26 -3.99 -7.29
N ASN A 140 -1.89 -4.96 -6.62
CA ASN A 140 -1.96 -5.00 -5.16
C ASN A 140 -0.57 -5.15 -4.51
N LEU A 141 0.31 -5.93 -5.12
CA LEU A 141 1.71 -6.07 -4.72
C LEU A 141 2.47 -4.75 -4.90
N GLY A 142 2.28 -4.06 -6.04
CA GLY A 142 2.87 -2.74 -6.26
C GLY A 142 2.37 -1.69 -5.25
N ALA A 143 1.09 -1.74 -4.88
CA ALA A 143 0.51 -0.87 -3.86
C ALA A 143 1.11 -1.16 -2.47
N LEU A 144 1.34 -2.44 -2.14
CA LEU A 144 2.00 -2.86 -0.91
C LEU A 144 3.43 -2.33 -0.85
N VAL A 145 4.24 -2.61 -1.87
CA VAL A 145 5.64 -2.14 -1.96
C VAL A 145 5.70 -0.62 -1.88
N SER A 146 4.88 0.09 -2.65
CA SER A 146 4.83 1.56 -2.62
C SER A 146 4.45 2.10 -1.23
N GLY A 147 3.54 1.44 -0.53
CA GLY A 147 3.16 1.80 0.83
C GLY A 147 4.29 1.59 1.84
N LEU A 148 5.07 0.51 1.68
CA LEU A 148 6.24 0.23 2.51
C LEU A 148 7.38 1.22 2.22
N GLU A 149 7.63 1.53 0.95
CA GLU A 149 8.64 2.49 0.53
C GLU A 149 8.27 3.93 0.93
N GLY A 150 7.00 4.31 0.84
CA GLY A 150 6.51 5.60 1.33
C GLY A 150 6.62 5.75 2.85
N ARG A 151 6.62 4.63 3.60
CA ARG A 151 6.97 4.59 5.02
C ARG A 151 8.49 4.59 5.24
N SER A 152 9.25 4.08 4.27
CA SER A 152 10.71 4.21 4.20
C SER A 152 11.15 5.63 3.82
N GLY A 153 10.56 6.63 4.48
CA GLY A 153 11.29 7.82 4.89
C GLY A 153 12.39 7.40 5.87
N SER A 154 13.36 6.60 5.40
CA SER A 154 14.65 6.49 6.06
C SER A 154 15.18 7.92 6.20
N LEU A 155 15.99 8.12 7.23
CA LEU A 155 16.61 9.38 7.64
C LEU A 155 17.40 10.14 6.53
N GLY A 156 17.31 9.75 5.26
CA GLY A 156 17.91 10.41 4.09
C GLY A 156 17.21 11.68 3.61
N ASP A 157 15.94 11.92 3.94
CA ASP A 157 15.18 13.06 3.38
C ASP A 157 15.36 14.39 4.15
N GLN A 158 16.00 14.35 5.32
CA GLN A 158 16.43 15.57 6.01
C GLN A 158 17.53 16.31 5.23
N THR A 159 18.40 15.59 4.51
CA THR A 159 19.50 16.23 3.77
C THR A 159 18.99 17.00 2.55
N VAL A 160 18.01 16.45 1.82
CA VAL A 160 17.40 17.12 0.66
C VAL A 160 16.57 18.32 1.10
N ASN A 161 15.79 18.18 2.19
CA ASN A 161 15.03 19.29 2.75
C ASN A 161 15.93 20.41 3.30
N ILE A 162 17.05 20.08 3.97
CA ILE A 162 18.04 21.07 4.41
C ILE A 162 18.71 21.75 3.19
N GLY A 163 19.01 20.99 2.13
CA GLY A 163 19.58 21.52 0.89
C GLY A 163 18.65 22.51 0.19
N LEU A 164 17.36 22.19 0.10
CA LEU A 164 16.34 23.06 -0.49
C LEU A 164 16.10 24.33 0.34
N LEU A 165 16.16 24.21 1.68
CA LEU A 165 16.00 25.34 2.60
C LEU A 165 17.21 26.28 2.53
N ALA A 166 18.43 25.73 2.44
CA ALA A 166 19.65 26.50 2.23
C ALA A 166 19.66 27.21 0.86
N LEU A 167 19.25 26.53 -0.21
CA LEU A 167 19.15 27.11 -1.55
C LEU A 167 18.15 28.28 -1.57
N SER A 168 17.00 28.10 -0.92
CA SER A 168 15.94 29.11 -0.84
C SER A 168 16.41 30.37 -0.09
N LEU A 169 17.21 30.22 0.97
CA LEU A 169 17.81 31.36 1.69
C LEU A 169 18.80 32.14 0.82
N VAL A 170 19.65 31.45 0.06
CA VAL A 170 20.62 32.11 -0.84
C VAL A 170 19.90 32.87 -1.95
N LEU A 171 18.91 32.25 -2.60
CA LEU A 171 18.12 32.91 -3.64
C LEU A 171 17.33 34.10 -3.09
N GLY A 172 16.75 33.97 -1.90
CA GLY A 172 16.07 35.07 -1.22
C GLY A 172 16.99 36.25 -0.91
N PHE A 173 18.24 35.98 -0.51
CA PHE A 173 19.22 37.02 -0.25
C PHE A 173 19.68 37.74 -1.53
N ILE A 174 19.87 37.00 -2.63
CA ILE A 174 20.19 37.57 -3.95
C ILE A 174 19.04 38.48 -4.41
N ALA A 175 17.80 38.01 -4.32
CA ALA A 175 16.62 38.79 -4.70
C ALA A 175 16.48 40.09 -3.89
N LEU A 176 16.81 40.06 -2.59
CA LEU A 176 16.85 41.25 -1.74
C LEU A 176 17.90 42.26 -2.20
N ILE A 177 19.11 41.80 -2.51
CA ILE A 177 20.19 42.66 -3.03
C ILE A 177 19.77 43.29 -4.35
N GLU A 178 19.24 42.49 -5.28
CA GLU A 178 18.79 43.00 -6.58
C GLU A 178 17.66 44.02 -6.43
N ALA A 179 16.69 43.77 -5.55
CA ALA A 179 15.61 44.70 -5.28
C ALA A 179 16.15 46.05 -4.76
N VAL A 180 17.11 46.03 -3.84
CA VAL A 180 17.74 47.26 -3.32
C VAL A 180 18.52 48.00 -4.41
N LEU A 181 19.30 47.27 -5.23
CA LEU A 181 20.07 47.87 -6.32
C LEU A 181 19.16 48.50 -7.38
N LEU A 182 18.04 47.85 -7.73
CA LEU A 182 17.05 48.38 -8.66
C LEU A 182 16.40 49.65 -8.12
N ILE A 183 16.02 49.68 -6.83
CA ILE A 183 15.42 50.87 -6.20
C ILE A 183 16.44 52.02 -6.13
N GLN A 184 17.71 51.76 -5.81
CA GLN A 184 18.73 52.80 -5.78
C GLN A 184 19.00 53.37 -7.17
N ARG A 185 19.07 52.52 -8.20
CA ARG A 185 19.24 52.95 -9.58
C ARG A 185 18.05 53.80 -10.06
N ALA A 186 16.83 53.37 -9.77
CA ALA A 186 15.61 54.11 -10.12
C ALA A 186 15.47 55.47 -9.39
N ARG A 187 16.18 55.67 -8.27
CA ARG A 187 16.24 56.97 -7.57
C ARG A 187 17.41 57.87 -8.02
N ALA A 188 18.38 57.30 -8.73
CA ALA A 188 19.54 58.02 -9.24
C ALA A 188 19.35 58.56 -10.67
N GLU A 189 18.33 58.06 -11.37
CA GLU A 189 17.72 58.65 -12.58
C GLU A 189 16.64 59.68 -12.19
#